data_AF-A0A519KPS1-F1
#
_entry.id   AF-A0A519KPS1-F1
#
_cell.length_a   1.000
_cell.length_b   1.000
_cell.length_c   1.000
_cell.angle_alpha   90.00
_cell.angle_beta   90.00
_cell.angle_gamma   90.00
#
_symmetry.space_group_name_H-M   'P 1'
#
loop_
_entity.id
_entity.type
_entity.pdbx_description
1 polymer ?
#
loop_
_entity_poly.entity_id
_entity_poly.type
_entity_poly.pdbx_seq_one_letter_code
_entity_poly.pdbx_strand_id
1 'polypeptide(L)'
;MTEQETQNLSASEALDLIQTLYTAAVDNLREAVRRFIDTGERPDPSARADGLFAYPELRLSWHGDRPEDLAPRAYARLSKRGSYATTVTRPDLFRPYLTEQLNLLAAEYGAVFEVAPSKQEIPFPYVLDQLEIAPDRSLTASLARWFPTTDLANIGDEIADGLFDPTGDLPLSHFDGLRTDFSLARLRHYTGTPVDDVQSYVLFTNYNRYVDEFVRWAIEQLKRPDSPYKTLSCAGGVVIDKDTPDPQNAIGNDAWKKHQMPAFHLTAPDHTGITLVNIGVGPSNAKTICDHLAVTRPHAWMMIGHCGGLRASQSIGDYVLAHAYLRDDHVLDAVLPPDIPIPSIAEVQRALYDA
;
A
#
# COMPACT_ATOMS: atom_id res chain seq x y z
N MET A 1 -34.15 -0.98 20.40
CA MET A 1 -33.48 -2.07 19.68
C MET A 1 -34.07 -2.05 18.28
N THR A 2 -33.61 -1.11 17.46
CA THR A 2 -34.01 -1.01 16.05
C THR A 2 -33.26 -2.12 15.32
N GLU A 3 -33.99 -3.06 14.73
CA GLU A 3 -33.46 -3.95 13.68
C GLU A 3 -32.88 -3.03 12.61
N GLN A 4 -31.55 -2.92 12.54
CA GLN A 4 -30.89 -2.40 11.36
C GLN A 4 -31.19 -3.41 10.26
N GLU A 5 -31.98 -3.00 9.26
CA GLU A 5 -32.16 -3.77 8.03
C GLU A 5 -30.77 -4.16 7.53
N THR A 6 -30.49 -5.46 7.52
CA THR A 6 -29.23 -6.02 7.04
C THR A 6 -29.12 -5.69 5.55
N GLN A 7 -28.33 -4.67 5.20
CA GLN A 7 -28.10 -4.29 3.82
C GLN A 7 -27.26 -5.39 3.15
N ASN A 8 -27.88 -6.18 2.28
CA ASN A 8 -27.16 -7.16 1.46
C ASN A 8 -26.77 -6.50 0.14
N LEU A 9 -25.58 -5.90 0.10
CA LEU A 9 -25.06 -5.22 -1.08
C LEU A 9 -24.35 -6.21 -2.00
N SER A 10 -24.47 -6.01 -3.32
CA SER A 10 -23.53 -6.59 -4.29
C SER A 10 -22.14 -5.96 -4.16
N ALA A 11 -21.12 -6.59 -4.76
CA ALA A 11 -19.76 -6.05 -4.76
C ALA A 11 -19.68 -4.63 -5.32
N SER A 12 -20.40 -4.33 -6.41
CA SER A 12 -20.41 -2.98 -6.99
C SER A 12 -21.08 -1.96 -6.07
N GLU A 13 -22.23 -2.30 -5.50
CA GLU A 13 -22.97 -1.42 -4.58
C GLU A 13 -22.16 -1.13 -3.31
N ALA A 14 -21.47 -2.15 -2.77
CA ALA A 14 -20.56 -1.99 -1.64
C ALA A 14 -19.43 -1.01 -1.98
N LEU A 15 -18.78 -1.15 -3.14
CA LEU A 15 -17.70 -0.25 -3.55
C LEU A 15 -18.14 1.20 -3.78
N ASP A 16 -19.32 1.40 -4.35
CA ASP A 16 -19.88 2.73 -4.58
C ASP A 16 -20.27 3.40 -3.25
N LEU A 17 -20.79 2.63 -2.29
CA LEU A 17 -21.07 3.13 -0.94
C LEU A 17 -19.78 3.43 -0.16
N ILE A 18 -18.76 2.57 -0.24
CA ILE A 18 -17.43 2.84 0.35
C ILE A 18 -16.86 4.15 -0.20
N GLN A 19 -16.90 4.35 -1.53
CA GLN A 19 -16.44 5.59 -2.15
C GLN A 19 -17.21 6.80 -1.63
N THR A 20 -18.55 6.69 -1.55
CA THR A 20 -19.42 7.77 -1.09
C THR A 20 -19.11 8.17 0.35
N LEU A 21 -19.02 7.18 1.25
CA LEU A 21 -18.73 7.42 2.67
C LEU A 21 -17.32 7.96 2.87
N TYR A 22 -16.32 7.42 2.16
CA TYR A 22 -14.94 7.91 2.25
C TYR A 22 -14.82 9.36 1.79
N THR A 23 -15.36 9.69 0.61
CA THR A 23 -15.34 11.06 0.08
C THR A 23 -16.04 12.02 1.03
N ALA A 24 -17.21 11.64 1.56
CA ALA A 24 -17.93 12.46 2.53
C ALA A 24 -17.12 12.69 3.82
N ALA A 25 -16.52 11.65 4.40
CA ALA A 25 -15.72 11.77 5.62
C ALA A 25 -14.49 12.66 5.42
N VAL A 26 -13.79 12.51 4.30
CA VAL A 26 -12.63 13.33 3.92
C VAL A 26 -13.02 14.80 3.72
N ASP A 27 -14.10 15.07 2.99
CA ASP A 27 -14.56 16.43 2.72
C ASP A 27 -15.08 17.10 4.00
N ASN A 28 -15.82 16.37 4.84
CA ASN A 28 -16.25 16.84 6.16
C ASN A 28 -15.06 17.22 7.04
N LEU A 29 -14.02 16.38 7.07
CA LEU A 29 -12.82 16.63 7.87
C LEU A 29 -12.06 17.87 7.36
N ARG A 30 -11.92 18.03 6.05
CA ARG A 30 -11.32 19.23 5.43
C ARG A 30 -12.07 20.50 5.76
N GLU A 31 -13.40 20.47 5.59
CA GLU A 31 -14.26 21.61 5.90
C GLU A 31 -14.18 21.97 7.38
N ALA A 32 -14.19 20.98 8.27
CA ALA A 32 -14.07 21.19 9.69
C ALA A 32 -12.70 21.78 10.09
N VAL A 33 -11.61 21.27 9.50
CA VAL A 33 -10.25 21.83 9.70
C VAL A 33 -10.19 23.28 9.21
N ARG A 34 -10.74 23.58 8.02
CA ARG A 34 -10.77 24.95 7.47
C ARG A 34 -11.56 25.90 8.37
N ARG A 35 -12.78 25.53 8.76
CA ARG A 35 -13.61 26.33 9.69
C ARG A 35 -12.89 26.56 11.02
N PHE A 36 -12.21 25.56 11.56
CA PHE A 36 -11.43 25.72 12.78
C PHE A 36 -10.28 26.72 12.60
N ILE A 37 -9.58 26.69 11.47
CA ILE A 37 -8.51 27.65 11.15
C ILE A 37 -9.06 29.07 11.02
N ASP A 38 -10.18 29.23 10.32
CA ASP A 38 -10.73 30.54 9.97
C ASP A 38 -11.47 31.21 11.15
N THR A 39 -12.23 30.44 11.93
CA THR A 39 -13.16 30.98 12.95
C THR A 39 -12.93 30.42 14.36
N GLY A 40 -12.12 29.36 14.50
CA GLY A 40 -11.99 28.62 15.76
C GLY A 40 -13.18 27.70 16.09
N GLU A 41 -14.14 27.56 15.17
CA GLU A 41 -15.29 26.66 15.32
C GLU A 41 -14.81 25.21 15.42
N ARG A 42 -15.35 24.49 16.41
CA ARG A 42 -14.99 23.09 16.68
C ARG A 42 -16.03 22.16 16.08
N PRO A 43 -15.64 20.96 15.62
CA PRO A 43 -16.59 19.95 15.18
C PRO A 43 -17.56 19.58 16.32
N ASP A 44 -18.82 19.34 15.99
CA ASP A 44 -19.81 18.82 16.93
C ASP A 44 -19.39 17.41 17.42
N PRO A 45 -19.25 17.20 18.74
CA PRO A 45 -18.92 15.89 19.28
C PRO A 45 -19.95 14.80 18.94
N SER A 46 -21.25 15.13 18.82
CA SER A 46 -22.27 14.13 18.47
C SER A 46 -22.08 13.66 17.03
N ALA A 47 -21.96 14.58 16.08
CA ALA A 47 -21.70 14.25 14.69
C ALA A 47 -20.44 13.39 14.52
N ARG A 48 -19.35 13.68 15.27
CA ARG A 48 -18.14 12.83 15.27
C ARG A 48 -18.41 11.41 15.75
N ALA A 49 -19.14 11.26 16.85
CA ALA A 49 -19.52 9.95 17.38
C ALA A 49 -20.40 9.15 16.39
N ASP A 50 -21.18 9.86 15.55
CA ASP A 50 -21.99 9.29 14.47
C ASP A 50 -21.20 9.02 13.17
N GLY A 51 -19.87 9.18 13.20
CA GLY A 51 -18.99 8.81 12.09
C GLY A 51 -18.66 9.92 11.10
N LEU A 52 -18.80 11.20 11.47
CA LEU A 52 -18.54 12.35 10.59
C LEU A 52 -17.18 12.29 9.87
N PHE A 53 -16.15 11.77 10.54
CA PHE A 53 -14.78 11.65 10.03
C PHE A 53 -14.33 10.18 9.92
N ALA A 54 -15.26 9.22 9.98
CA ALA A 54 -14.89 7.81 10.05
C ALA A 54 -14.46 7.25 8.68
N TYR A 55 -13.50 6.32 8.69
CA TYR A 55 -13.31 5.44 7.54
C TYR A 55 -14.58 4.64 7.28
N PRO A 56 -14.93 4.31 6.03
CA PRO A 56 -15.91 3.27 5.76
C PRO A 56 -15.39 1.91 6.28
N GLU A 57 -16.30 1.12 6.83
CA GLU A 57 -16.08 -0.26 7.24
C GLU A 57 -16.79 -1.18 6.25
N LEU A 58 -16.02 -2.12 5.69
CA LEU A 58 -16.55 -3.19 4.85
C LEU A 58 -16.67 -4.45 5.70
N ARG A 59 -17.88 -4.99 5.75
CA ARG A 59 -18.21 -6.23 6.45
C ARG A 59 -18.64 -7.30 5.45
N LEU A 60 -18.22 -8.53 5.70
CA LEU A 60 -18.61 -9.73 4.97
C LEU A 60 -19.09 -10.77 5.99
N SER A 61 -20.24 -11.37 5.75
CA SER A 61 -20.75 -12.46 6.58
C SER A 61 -20.80 -13.76 5.78
N TRP A 62 -20.17 -14.82 6.31
CA TRP A 62 -20.19 -16.15 5.70
C TRP A 62 -20.49 -17.23 6.73
N HIS A 63 -21.70 -17.78 6.64
CA HIS A 63 -22.18 -18.87 7.50
C HIS A 63 -22.52 -20.16 6.74
N GLY A 64 -22.33 -20.15 5.42
CA GLY A 64 -22.65 -21.28 4.54
C GLY A 64 -21.67 -22.45 4.67
N ASP A 65 -21.99 -23.54 3.97
CA ASP A 65 -21.07 -24.66 3.80
C ASP A 65 -19.92 -24.26 2.88
N ARG A 66 -18.77 -24.92 3.08
CA ARG A 66 -17.61 -24.71 2.22
C ARG A 66 -17.95 -25.25 0.82
N PRO A 67 -17.77 -24.45 -0.26
CA PRO A 67 -18.03 -24.92 -1.61
C PRO A 67 -17.16 -26.14 -1.95
N GLU A 68 -17.74 -27.13 -2.61
CA GLU A 68 -17.07 -28.40 -2.95
C GLU A 68 -16.02 -28.20 -4.06
N ASP A 69 -16.30 -27.35 -5.05
CA ASP A 69 -15.50 -27.16 -6.27
C ASP A 69 -14.74 -25.81 -6.29
N LEU A 70 -13.99 -25.52 -5.23
CA LEU A 70 -13.15 -24.32 -5.21
C LEU A 70 -11.94 -24.45 -6.13
N ALA A 71 -11.69 -23.42 -6.94
CA ALA A 71 -10.43 -23.30 -7.66
C ALA A 71 -9.25 -23.32 -6.65
N PRO A 72 -8.09 -23.93 -7.00
CA PRO A 72 -6.93 -23.98 -6.12
C PRO A 72 -6.19 -22.63 -6.06
N ARG A 73 -6.92 -21.56 -5.70
CA ARG A 73 -6.43 -20.19 -5.56
C ARG A 73 -5.71 -20.01 -4.22
N ALA A 74 -4.65 -19.22 -4.21
CA ALA A 74 -3.89 -18.89 -3.00
C ALA A 74 -4.56 -17.79 -2.14
N TYR A 75 -5.40 -16.95 -2.75
CA TYR A 75 -6.04 -15.78 -2.13
C TYR A 75 -7.56 -15.81 -2.31
N ALA A 76 -8.28 -14.81 -1.76
CA ALA A 76 -9.74 -14.69 -1.79
C ALA A 76 -10.47 -15.95 -1.27
N ARG A 77 -10.06 -16.45 -0.10
CA ARG A 77 -10.63 -17.66 0.51
C ARG A 77 -11.03 -17.45 1.95
N LEU A 78 -12.19 -17.99 2.31
CA LEU A 78 -12.71 -17.95 3.68
C LEU A 78 -12.40 -19.27 4.38
N SER A 79 -11.59 -19.19 5.43
CA SER A 79 -11.11 -20.38 6.16
C SER A 79 -12.02 -20.75 7.34
N LYS A 80 -12.78 -19.80 7.89
CA LYS A 80 -13.63 -19.98 9.05
C LYS A 80 -15.00 -19.37 8.76
N ARG A 81 -16.06 -20.00 9.24
CA ARG A 81 -17.38 -19.37 9.22
C ARG A 81 -17.37 -18.22 10.22
N GLY A 82 -18.00 -17.11 9.87
CA GLY A 82 -18.07 -15.94 10.72
C GLY A 82 -18.26 -14.65 9.93
N SER A 83 -18.22 -13.57 10.68
CA SER A 83 -18.21 -12.21 10.16
C SER A 83 -16.76 -11.76 10.01
N TYR A 84 -16.49 -11.08 8.91
CA TYR A 84 -15.21 -10.51 8.55
C TYR A 84 -15.37 -9.01 8.39
N ALA A 85 -14.43 -8.20 8.88
CA ALA A 85 -14.49 -6.76 8.77
C ALA A 85 -13.13 -6.14 8.48
N THR A 86 -13.14 -4.98 7.82
CA THR A 86 -11.96 -4.11 7.70
C THR A 86 -12.39 -2.68 7.41
N THR A 87 -11.63 -1.70 7.89
CA THR A 87 -11.78 -0.31 7.46
C THR A 87 -11.04 -0.10 6.15
N VAL A 88 -11.61 0.73 5.27
CA VAL A 88 -11.09 0.97 3.91
C VAL A 88 -10.72 2.44 3.76
N THR A 89 -9.54 2.70 3.20
CA THR A 89 -9.12 4.03 2.74
C THR A 89 -8.82 4.00 1.25
N ARG A 90 -8.72 5.18 0.62
CA ARG A 90 -8.39 5.37 -0.80
C ARG A 90 -9.12 4.37 -1.73
N PRO A 91 -10.47 4.27 -1.65
CA PRO A 91 -11.22 3.35 -2.50
C PRO A 91 -11.06 3.64 -3.99
N ASP A 92 -10.69 4.87 -4.36
CA ASP A 92 -10.27 5.25 -5.70
C ASP A 92 -9.04 4.47 -6.17
N LEU A 93 -8.01 4.39 -5.33
CA LEU A 93 -6.76 3.70 -5.62
C LEU A 93 -6.94 2.17 -5.62
N PHE A 94 -7.70 1.66 -4.64
CA PHE A 94 -7.86 0.22 -4.44
C PHE A 94 -9.06 -0.38 -5.16
N ARG A 95 -9.83 0.39 -5.94
CA ARG A 95 -11.04 -0.10 -6.64
C ARG A 95 -10.79 -1.35 -7.47
N PRO A 96 -9.73 -1.46 -8.31
CA PRO A 96 -9.48 -2.67 -9.09
C PRO A 96 -9.27 -3.90 -8.19
N TYR A 97 -8.41 -3.76 -7.16
CA TYR A 97 -8.13 -4.82 -6.20
C TYR A 97 -9.40 -5.25 -5.46
N LEU A 98 -10.14 -4.31 -4.87
CA LEU A 98 -11.36 -4.64 -4.12
C LEU A 98 -12.42 -5.24 -5.02
N THR A 99 -12.55 -4.77 -6.27
CA THR A 99 -13.48 -5.36 -7.25
C THR A 99 -13.17 -6.83 -7.50
N GLU A 100 -11.90 -7.17 -7.75
CA GLU A 100 -11.50 -8.57 -7.92
C GLU A 100 -11.82 -9.41 -6.69
N GLN A 101 -11.37 -8.97 -5.50
CA GLN A 101 -11.53 -9.74 -4.27
C GLN A 101 -13.01 -9.98 -3.92
N LEU A 102 -13.84 -8.93 -3.97
CA LEU A 102 -15.26 -9.05 -3.60
C LEU A 102 -16.04 -9.88 -4.62
N ASN A 103 -15.73 -9.77 -5.91
CA ASN A 103 -16.38 -10.61 -6.92
C ASN A 103 -16.04 -12.09 -6.75
N LEU A 104 -14.79 -12.42 -6.40
CA LEU A 104 -14.39 -13.80 -6.12
C LEU A 104 -15.13 -14.36 -4.90
N LEU A 105 -15.20 -13.59 -3.81
CA LEU A 105 -15.88 -14.00 -2.59
C LEU A 105 -17.40 -14.14 -2.80
N ALA A 106 -18.01 -13.22 -3.55
CA ALA A 106 -19.43 -13.30 -3.91
C ALA A 106 -19.73 -14.54 -4.76
N ALA A 107 -18.93 -14.77 -5.82
CA ALA A 107 -19.16 -15.85 -6.76
C ALA A 107 -18.92 -17.25 -6.15
N GLU A 108 -17.87 -17.39 -5.35
CA GLU A 108 -17.47 -18.70 -4.81
C GLU A 108 -18.16 -19.03 -3.49
N TYR A 109 -18.35 -18.05 -2.59
CA TYR A 109 -18.87 -18.30 -1.24
C TYR A 109 -20.31 -17.82 -1.05
N GLY A 110 -20.91 -17.16 -2.05
CA GLY A 110 -22.20 -16.49 -1.90
C GLY A 110 -22.15 -15.38 -0.83
N ALA A 111 -20.98 -14.76 -0.67
CA ALA A 111 -20.77 -13.74 0.36
C ALA A 111 -21.68 -12.53 0.13
N VAL A 112 -22.26 -12.02 1.22
CA VAL A 112 -23.01 -10.76 1.25
C VAL A 112 -22.17 -9.68 1.92
N PHE A 113 -22.28 -8.45 1.43
CA PHE A 113 -21.51 -7.33 1.90
C PHE A 113 -22.39 -6.30 2.59
N GLU A 114 -21.87 -5.75 3.69
CA GLU A 114 -22.44 -4.63 4.41
C GLU A 114 -21.38 -3.52 4.47
N VAL A 115 -21.81 -2.26 4.34
CA VAL A 115 -20.92 -1.11 4.43
C VAL A 115 -21.54 -0.06 5.33
N ALA A 116 -20.77 0.43 6.31
CA ALA A 116 -21.20 1.45 7.24
C ALA A 116 -20.03 2.36 7.64
N PRO A 117 -20.28 3.56 8.21
CA PRO A 117 -19.23 4.32 8.89
C PRO A 117 -18.63 3.48 10.03
N SER A 118 -17.30 3.42 10.08
CA SER A 118 -16.59 2.75 11.18
C SER A 118 -16.57 3.60 12.45
N LYS A 119 -15.94 3.08 13.50
CA LYS A 119 -15.60 3.86 14.72
C LYS A 119 -14.21 4.50 14.66
N GLN A 120 -13.45 4.27 13.58
CA GLN A 120 -12.08 4.74 13.41
C GLN A 120 -12.10 6.03 12.58
N GLU A 121 -11.77 7.16 13.20
CA GLU A 121 -11.69 8.45 12.51
C GLU A 121 -10.41 8.56 11.66
N ILE A 122 -10.52 9.20 10.49
CA ILE A 122 -9.40 9.52 9.61
C ILE A 122 -8.54 10.61 10.28
N PRO A 123 -7.23 10.38 10.50
CA PRO A 123 -6.36 11.42 11.00
C PRO A 123 -6.26 12.62 10.07
N PHE A 124 -6.37 13.83 10.63
CA PHE A 124 -6.31 15.07 9.86
C PHE A 124 -5.05 15.22 8.98
N PRO A 125 -3.84 14.72 9.38
CA PRO A 125 -2.66 14.84 8.53
C PRO A 125 -2.82 14.24 7.13
N TYR A 126 -3.64 13.20 6.96
CA TYR A 126 -3.84 12.54 5.67
C TYR A 126 -4.76 13.30 4.71
N VAL A 127 -5.46 14.32 5.20
CA VAL A 127 -6.31 15.19 4.36
C VAL A 127 -5.71 16.60 4.16
N LEU A 128 -4.59 16.93 4.83
CA LEU A 128 -3.95 18.25 4.80
C LEU A 128 -3.25 18.58 3.48
N ASP A 129 -2.65 17.60 2.80
CA ASP A 129 -1.90 17.83 1.55
C ASP A 129 -2.74 18.53 0.47
N GLN A 130 -4.07 18.42 0.56
CA GLN A 130 -5.03 19.02 -0.37
C GLN A 130 -5.54 20.40 0.07
N LEU A 131 -5.09 20.90 1.23
CA LEU A 131 -5.45 22.23 1.72
C LEU A 131 -4.41 23.30 1.37
N GLU A 132 -3.24 22.94 0.82
CA GLU A 132 -2.12 23.87 0.53
C GLU A 132 -1.67 24.74 1.72
N ILE A 133 -2.01 24.34 2.94
CA ILE A 133 -1.64 25.04 4.17
C ILE A 133 -0.39 24.38 4.75
N ALA A 134 0.65 25.17 4.98
CA ALA A 134 1.79 24.76 5.81
C ALA A 134 1.55 25.27 7.24
N PRO A 135 0.87 24.50 8.11
CA PRO A 135 0.56 24.98 9.46
C PRO A 135 1.85 25.20 10.24
N ASP A 136 1.91 26.29 11.00
CA ASP A 136 2.98 26.47 11.97
C ASP A 136 2.85 25.46 13.14
N ARG A 137 3.85 25.43 14.03
CA ARG A 137 3.84 24.51 15.19
C ARG A 137 2.66 24.76 16.14
N SER A 138 2.21 26.00 16.27
CA SER A 138 1.12 26.38 17.18
C SER A 138 -0.24 25.89 16.66
N LEU A 139 -0.47 26.06 15.35
CA LEU A 139 -1.65 25.59 14.67
C LEU A 139 -1.71 24.06 14.66
N THR A 140 -0.59 23.39 14.40
CA THR A 140 -0.51 21.92 14.44
C THR A 140 -0.88 21.37 15.83
N ALA A 141 -0.37 21.98 16.90
CA ALA A 141 -0.72 21.59 18.27
C ALA A 141 -2.20 21.83 18.60
N SER A 142 -2.77 22.91 18.06
CA SER A 142 -4.20 23.23 18.21
C SER A 142 -5.09 22.23 17.46
N LEU A 143 -4.72 21.86 16.23
CA LEU A 143 -5.41 20.84 15.43
C LEU A 143 -5.34 19.47 16.12
N ALA A 144 -4.16 19.06 16.58
CA ALA A 144 -3.96 17.79 17.29
C ALA A 144 -4.77 17.65 18.58
N ARG A 145 -5.23 18.76 19.17
CA ARG A 145 -6.08 18.75 20.36
C ARG A 145 -7.54 18.46 20.05
N TRP A 146 -8.04 18.87 18.89
CA TRP A 146 -9.48 18.86 18.58
C TRP A 146 -9.84 17.90 17.44
N PHE A 147 -8.88 17.51 16.61
CA PHE A 147 -9.06 16.64 15.46
C PHE A 147 -8.35 15.29 15.64
N PRO A 148 -8.79 14.26 14.89
CA PRO A 148 -8.18 12.93 14.98
C PRO A 148 -6.71 12.98 14.54
N THR A 149 -5.83 12.37 15.34
CA THR A 149 -4.39 12.31 15.08
C THR A 149 -3.95 10.88 14.81
N THR A 150 -2.78 10.74 14.19
CA THR A 150 -2.10 9.47 14.05
C THR A 150 -1.54 9.04 15.40
N ASP A 151 -2.22 8.12 16.09
CA ASP A 151 -1.67 7.45 17.27
C ASP A 151 -0.95 6.17 16.84
N LEU A 152 0.37 6.15 17.05
CA LEU A 152 1.21 5.00 16.71
C LEU A 152 0.82 3.74 17.47
N ALA A 153 0.20 3.85 18.65
CA ALA A 153 -0.28 2.70 19.40
C ALA A 153 -1.44 1.97 18.71
N ASN A 154 -2.15 2.65 17.80
CA ASN A 154 -3.26 2.10 17.03
C ASN A 154 -2.86 1.70 15.60
N ILE A 155 -1.58 1.79 15.26
CA ILE A 155 -1.03 1.40 13.96
C ILE A 155 -0.12 0.21 14.20
N GLY A 156 -0.62 -0.98 13.88
CA GLY A 156 0.18 -2.18 13.97
C GLY A 156 0.04 -3.10 12.77
N ASP A 157 0.85 -4.15 12.82
CA ASP A 157 0.88 -5.28 11.90
C ASP A 157 0.15 -6.48 12.50
N GLU A 158 -0.70 -6.30 13.52
CA GLU A 158 -1.22 -7.42 14.32
C GLU A 158 -1.93 -8.46 13.46
N ILE A 159 -2.63 -8.04 12.41
CA ILE A 159 -3.27 -8.97 11.46
C ILE A 159 -2.21 -9.73 10.64
N ALA A 160 -1.20 -9.03 10.12
CA ALA A 160 -0.12 -9.61 9.33
C ALA A 160 0.80 -10.53 10.16
N ASP A 161 1.01 -10.18 11.43
CA ASP A 161 1.80 -10.92 12.43
C ASP A 161 0.99 -12.07 13.08
N GLY A 162 -0.33 -12.15 12.82
CA GLY A 162 -1.20 -13.21 13.35
C GLY A 162 -1.60 -13.04 14.81
N LEU A 163 -1.51 -11.82 15.35
CA LEU A 163 -1.76 -11.44 16.75
C LEU A 163 -3.17 -10.86 17.00
N PHE A 164 -4.15 -11.12 16.13
CA PHE A 164 -5.51 -10.58 16.27
C PHE A 164 -6.39 -11.43 17.21
N ASP A 165 -7.39 -10.78 17.82
CA ASP A 165 -8.38 -11.45 18.68
C ASP A 165 -9.42 -12.20 17.82
N PRO A 166 -9.52 -13.54 17.92
CA PRO A 166 -10.47 -14.32 17.13
C PRO A 166 -11.90 -14.31 17.68
N THR A 167 -12.19 -13.62 18.80
CA THR A 167 -13.52 -13.60 19.42
C THR A 167 -14.49 -12.59 18.81
N GLY A 168 -13.98 -11.60 18.07
CA GLY A 168 -14.77 -10.62 17.33
C GLY A 168 -14.90 -10.94 15.83
N ASP A 169 -15.15 -9.90 15.03
CA ASP A 169 -15.09 -9.99 13.58
C ASP A 169 -13.67 -10.39 13.13
N LEU A 170 -13.58 -11.34 12.20
CA LEU A 170 -12.32 -11.78 11.63
C LEU A 170 -11.76 -10.70 10.68
N PRO A 171 -10.43 -10.57 10.52
CA PRO A 171 -9.87 -9.62 9.57
C PRO A 171 -10.23 -9.99 8.12
N LEU A 172 -10.83 -9.05 7.38
CA LEU A 172 -11.12 -9.22 5.95
C LEU A 172 -9.90 -8.96 5.05
N SER A 173 -8.99 -8.10 5.49
CA SER A 173 -7.74 -7.75 4.79
C SER A 173 -6.55 -7.79 5.74
N HIS A 174 -5.34 -7.78 5.18
CA HIS A 174 -4.11 -7.75 5.99
C HIS A 174 -3.86 -6.42 6.70
N PHE A 175 -4.40 -5.32 6.16
CA PHE A 175 -4.20 -3.96 6.65
C PHE A 175 -5.54 -3.26 6.70
N ASP A 176 -5.76 -2.48 7.76
CA ASP A 176 -6.91 -1.61 7.92
C ASP A 176 -6.66 -0.25 7.24
N GLY A 177 -7.68 0.63 7.25
CA GLY A 177 -7.62 1.94 6.62
C GLY A 177 -6.52 2.83 7.21
N LEU A 178 -6.40 2.87 8.54
CA LEU A 178 -5.42 3.71 9.24
C LEU A 178 -3.98 3.31 8.94
N ARG A 179 -3.66 2.00 8.99
CA ARG A 179 -2.34 1.49 8.65
C ARG A 179 -2.01 1.69 7.17
N THR A 180 -3.01 1.57 6.31
CA THR A 180 -2.85 1.83 4.88
C THR A 180 -2.48 3.30 4.64
N ASP A 181 -3.23 4.26 5.18
CA ASP A 181 -2.92 5.69 5.01
C ASP A 181 -1.57 6.08 5.61
N PHE A 182 -1.22 5.54 6.78
CA PHE A 182 0.10 5.73 7.36
C PHE A 182 1.21 5.30 6.40
N SER A 183 1.06 4.13 5.80
CA SER A 183 2.05 3.56 4.88
C SER A 183 2.11 4.31 3.56
N LEU A 184 0.97 4.73 3.00
CA LEU A 184 0.93 5.55 1.78
C LEU A 184 1.63 6.90 1.97
N ALA A 185 1.38 7.57 3.11
CA ALA A 185 2.06 8.82 3.44
C ALA A 185 3.58 8.63 3.58
N ARG A 186 4.01 7.53 4.23
CA ARG A 186 5.43 7.19 4.37
C ARG A 186 6.08 6.80 3.05
N LEU A 187 5.40 6.05 2.19
CA LEU A 187 5.88 5.74 0.84
C LEU A 187 6.18 7.02 0.09
N ARG A 188 5.22 7.95 -0.01
CA ARG A 188 5.41 9.24 -0.69
C ARG A 188 6.63 9.99 -0.13
N HIS A 189 6.77 10.03 1.19
CA HIS A 189 7.90 10.69 1.86
C HIS A 189 9.26 10.05 1.55
N TYR A 190 9.37 8.72 1.65
CA TYR A 190 10.65 8.03 1.46
C TYR A 190 11.06 7.90 0.00
N THR A 191 10.09 7.78 -0.90
CA THR A 191 10.30 7.50 -2.33
C THR A 191 10.33 8.76 -3.18
N GLY A 192 9.67 9.84 -2.73
CA GLY A 192 9.57 11.08 -3.49
C GLY A 192 8.69 10.97 -4.72
N THR A 193 7.80 9.98 -4.77
CA THR A 193 6.87 9.72 -5.89
C THR A 193 5.42 9.64 -5.41
N PRO A 194 4.44 9.88 -6.30
CA PRO A 194 3.04 9.57 -6.02
C PRO A 194 2.83 8.07 -5.80
N VAL A 195 2.02 7.70 -4.81
CA VAL A 195 1.70 6.30 -4.52
C VAL A 195 0.87 5.65 -5.62
N ASP A 196 0.09 6.45 -6.34
CA ASP A 196 -0.75 6.06 -7.47
C ASP A 196 0.07 5.51 -8.65
N ASP A 197 1.36 5.86 -8.74
CA ASP A 197 2.26 5.37 -9.78
C ASP A 197 2.91 4.03 -9.43
N VAL A 198 2.75 3.51 -8.21
CA VAL A 198 3.32 2.22 -7.80
C VAL A 198 2.74 1.09 -8.66
N GLN A 199 3.62 0.32 -9.29
CA GLN A 199 3.32 -0.85 -10.11
C GLN A 199 3.45 -2.16 -9.32
N SER A 200 2.75 -3.20 -9.77
CA SER A 200 2.65 -4.50 -9.09
C SER A 200 3.93 -5.33 -9.10
N TYR A 201 4.86 -5.05 -10.02
CA TYR A 201 6.16 -5.73 -10.11
C TYR A 201 7.27 -4.79 -9.65
N VAL A 202 7.88 -5.12 -8.52
CA VAL A 202 8.84 -4.26 -7.84
C VAL A 202 10.25 -4.83 -7.94
N LEU A 203 11.22 -3.95 -8.21
CA LEU A 203 12.64 -4.22 -8.15
C LEU A 203 13.24 -3.37 -7.03
N PHE A 204 13.97 -4.00 -6.13
CA PHE A 204 14.81 -3.33 -5.16
C PHE A 204 16.26 -3.33 -5.63
N THR A 205 16.97 -2.23 -5.41
CA THR A 205 18.40 -2.16 -5.63
C THR A 205 19.12 -1.47 -4.48
N ASN A 206 20.38 -1.82 -4.28
CA ASN A 206 21.28 -1.21 -3.31
C ASN A 206 22.37 -0.32 -3.95
N TYR A 207 22.30 -0.10 -5.27
CA TYR A 207 23.37 0.59 -5.98
C TYR A 207 22.86 1.51 -7.10
N ASN A 208 23.29 2.77 -7.06
CA ASN A 208 22.78 3.83 -7.92
C ASN A 208 22.90 3.55 -9.43
N ARG A 209 23.93 2.81 -9.86
CA ARG A 209 24.08 2.50 -11.30
C ARG A 209 22.92 1.68 -11.87
N TYR A 210 22.20 0.91 -11.04
CA TYR A 210 20.98 0.24 -11.50
C TYR A 210 19.85 1.22 -11.78
N VAL A 211 19.78 2.35 -11.06
CA VAL A 211 18.81 3.41 -11.33
C VAL A 211 19.11 4.06 -12.67
N ASP A 212 20.37 4.44 -12.92
CA ASP A 212 20.79 5.05 -14.18
C ASP A 212 20.42 4.16 -15.38
N GLU A 213 20.68 2.86 -15.25
CA GLU A 213 20.41 1.88 -16.30
C GLU A 213 18.91 1.61 -16.47
N PHE A 214 18.15 1.52 -15.38
CA PHE A 214 16.69 1.38 -15.42
C PHE A 214 16.04 2.57 -16.10
N VAL A 215 16.43 3.79 -15.75
CA VAL A 215 15.92 5.02 -16.36
C VAL A 215 16.24 5.05 -17.86
N ARG A 216 17.48 4.75 -18.23
CA ARG A 216 17.91 4.67 -19.65
C ARG A 216 17.04 3.68 -20.41
N TRP A 217 16.90 2.46 -19.89
CA TRP A 217 16.08 1.40 -20.50
C TRP A 217 14.60 1.78 -20.55
N ALA A 218 14.04 2.37 -19.50
CA ALA A 218 12.64 2.80 -19.43
C ALA A 218 12.32 3.86 -20.50
N ILE A 219 13.21 4.84 -20.70
CA ILE A 219 13.08 5.84 -21.77
C ILE A 219 13.09 5.17 -23.15
N GLU A 220 13.94 4.17 -23.36
CA GLU A 220 13.94 3.38 -24.61
C GLU A 220 12.63 2.62 -24.79
N GLN A 221 12.08 2.03 -23.73
CA GLN A 221 10.79 1.37 -23.78
C GLN A 221 9.65 2.34 -24.12
N LEU A 222 9.63 3.55 -23.55
CA LEU A 222 8.57 4.53 -23.85
C LEU A 222 8.58 4.99 -25.31
N LYS A 223 9.74 5.00 -25.98
CA LYS A 223 9.87 5.38 -27.39
C LYS A 223 9.43 4.29 -28.38
N ARG A 224 9.27 3.05 -27.92
CA ARG A 224 8.86 1.95 -28.80
C ARG A 224 7.38 2.11 -29.21
N PRO A 225 7.05 2.01 -30.51
CA PRO A 225 5.67 2.17 -30.97
C PRO A 225 4.69 1.14 -30.39
N ASP A 226 5.18 -0.06 -30.05
CA ASP A 226 4.42 -1.21 -29.53
C ASP A 226 4.50 -1.34 -28.00
N SER A 227 5.05 -0.35 -27.31
CA SER A 227 5.28 -0.41 -25.87
C SER A 227 3.98 -0.44 -25.07
N PRO A 228 3.83 -1.36 -24.09
CA PRO A 228 2.72 -1.29 -23.15
C PRO A 228 2.86 -0.13 -22.15
N TYR A 229 4.08 0.38 -21.97
CA TYR A 229 4.40 1.38 -20.97
C TYR A 229 3.94 2.79 -21.39
N LYS A 230 3.54 3.61 -20.41
CA LYS A 230 2.90 4.91 -20.65
C LYS A 230 3.74 6.08 -20.18
N THR A 231 4.21 6.02 -18.94
CA THR A 231 5.03 7.07 -18.34
C THR A 231 6.13 6.48 -17.47
N LEU A 232 7.17 7.28 -17.22
CA LEU A 232 8.17 7.04 -16.20
C LEU A 232 8.03 8.13 -15.13
N SER A 233 7.40 7.78 -14.01
CA SER A 233 7.30 8.64 -12.83
C SER A 233 8.58 8.53 -12.01
N CYS A 234 9.27 9.66 -11.81
CA CYS A 234 10.58 9.72 -11.20
C CYS A 234 10.52 10.40 -9.83
N ALA A 235 11.33 9.91 -8.89
CA ALA A 235 11.55 10.57 -7.62
C ALA A 235 11.86 12.07 -7.82
N GLY A 236 11.23 12.93 -7.03
CA GLY A 236 11.35 14.38 -7.18
C GLY A 236 10.31 15.03 -8.10
N GLY A 237 9.33 14.27 -8.59
CA GLY A 237 8.12 14.78 -9.24
C GLY A 237 8.22 14.96 -10.75
N VAL A 238 9.27 14.43 -11.39
CA VAL A 238 9.42 14.46 -12.85
C VAL A 238 8.65 13.28 -13.45
N VAL A 239 7.83 13.55 -14.46
CA VAL A 239 7.12 12.52 -15.23
C VAL A 239 7.58 12.60 -16.68
N ILE A 240 8.03 11.48 -17.24
CA ILE A 240 8.46 11.36 -18.63
C ILE A 240 7.45 10.50 -19.38
N ASP A 241 7.09 10.91 -20.58
CA ASP A 241 6.32 10.13 -21.54
C ASP A 241 7.07 10.01 -22.88
N LYS A 242 6.42 9.41 -23.89
CA LYS A 242 6.99 9.22 -25.23
C LYS A 242 7.29 10.54 -25.97
N ASP A 243 6.57 11.61 -25.64
CA ASP A 243 6.59 12.90 -26.35
C ASP A 243 7.48 13.94 -25.62
N THR A 244 7.99 13.59 -24.44
CA THR A 244 8.85 14.43 -23.62
C THR A 244 10.16 14.75 -24.35
N PRO A 245 10.48 16.04 -24.58
CA PRO A 245 11.73 16.43 -25.21
C PRO A 245 12.90 16.22 -24.25
N ASP A 246 14.00 15.67 -24.77
CA ASP A 246 15.25 15.45 -24.01
C ASP A 246 15.04 14.77 -22.63
N PRO A 247 14.43 13.57 -22.59
CA PRO A 247 14.01 12.92 -21.36
C PRO A 247 15.19 12.56 -20.44
N GLN A 248 16.40 12.43 -20.99
CA GLN A 248 17.60 12.12 -20.22
C GLN A 248 18.00 13.26 -19.28
N ASN A 249 17.81 14.52 -19.70
CA ASN A 249 18.15 15.71 -18.93
C ASN A 249 17.00 16.20 -18.04
N ALA A 250 15.78 15.67 -18.24
CA ALA A 250 14.62 16.00 -17.43
C ALA A 250 14.76 15.51 -15.97
N ILE A 251 15.49 14.42 -15.74
CA ILE A 251 15.73 13.87 -14.41
C ILE A 251 16.90 14.63 -13.78
N GLY A 252 16.56 15.64 -12.98
CA GLY A 252 17.57 16.43 -12.28
C GLY A 252 18.40 15.58 -11.31
N ASN A 253 19.72 15.81 -11.29
CA ASN A 253 20.69 15.12 -10.41
C ASN A 253 20.40 15.22 -8.89
N ASP A 254 19.42 16.04 -8.48
CA ASP A 254 19.09 16.29 -7.08
C ASP A 254 17.96 15.40 -6.53
N ALA A 255 17.27 14.63 -7.39
CA ALA A 255 16.21 13.71 -6.98
C ALA A 255 16.65 12.72 -5.88
N TRP A 256 17.87 12.19 -6.00
CA TRP A 256 18.45 11.23 -5.05
C TRP A 256 18.95 11.85 -3.74
N LYS A 257 19.17 13.18 -3.70
CA LYS A 257 19.65 13.85 -2.48
C LYS A 257 18.52 14.13 -1.49
N LYS A 258 17.27 14.19 -1.97
CA LYS A 258 16.12 14.63 -1.17
C LYS A 258 15.36 13.49 -0.49
N HIS A 259 15.49 12.26 -1.00
CA HIS A 259 14.70 11.11 -0.55
C HIS A 259 15.61 9.95 -0.17
N GLN A 260 15.30 9.29 0.94
CA GLN A 260 16.12 8.20 1.49
C GLN A 260 16.11 6.96 0.58
N MET A 261 14.97 6.66 -0.05
CA MET A 261 14.78 5.45 -0.85
C MET A 261 14.06 5.79 -2.17
N PRO A 262 14.69 6.54 -3.09
CA PRO A 262 14.04 7.09 -4.26
C PRO A 262 13.47 5.98 -5.17
N ALA A 263 12.25 6.20 -5.67
CA ALA A 263 11.57 5.27 -6.57
C ALA A 263 11.39 5.80 -7.99
N PHE A 264 11.23 4.88 -8.94
CA PHE A 264 10.99 5.13 -10.35
C PHE A 264 9.94 4.14 -10.84
N HIS A 265 8.86 4.62 -11.43
CA HIS A 265 7.74 3.80 -11.87
C HIS A 265 7.59 3.89 -13.37
N LEU A 266 7.95 2.82 -14.08
CA LEU A 266 7.61 2.66 -15.48
C LEU A 266 6.19 2.11 -15.56
N THR A 267 5.22 3.01 -15.75
CA THR A 267 3.79 2.72 -15.62
C THR A 267 3.26 1.96 -16.83
N ALA A 268 2.29 1.09 -16.60
CA ALA A 268 1.49 0.44 -17.63
C ALA A 268 0.02 0.40 -17.18
N PRO A 269 -0.94 0.13 -18.10
CA PRO A 269 -2.32 -0.13 -17.71
C PRO A 269 -2.42 -1.21 -16.61
N ASP A 270 -3.42 -1.09 -15.75
CA ASP A 270 -3.70 -2.06 -14.67
C ASP A 270 -2.51 -2.32 -13.71
N HIS A 271 -1.61 -1.34 -13.56
CA HIS A 271 -0.41 -1.41 -12.72
C HIS A 271 0.56 -2.55 -13.09
N THR A 272 0.50 -3.07 -14.32
CA THR A 272 1.38 -4.16 -14.78
C THR A 272 2.76 -3.68 -15.22
N GLY A 273 3.13 -2.45 -14.86
CA GLY A 273 4.44 -1.87 -15.12
C GLY A 273 5.52 -2.37 -14.16
N ILE A 274 6.62 -1.63 -14.06
CA ILE A 274 7.73 -1.96 -13.16
C ILE A 274 8.03 -0.77 -12.25
N THR A 275 8.08 -1.01 -10.94
CA THR A 275 8.59 -0.07 -9.94
C THR A 275 10.02 -0.46 -9.59
N LEU A 276 10.99 0.44 -9.75
CA LEU A 276 12.30 0.31 -9.13
C LEU A 276 12.36 1.19 -7.88
N VAL A 277 12.82 0.64 -6.75
CA VAL A 277 13.16 1.41 -5.54
C VAL A 277 14.61 1.16 -5.18
N ASN A 278 15.38 2.24 -5.08
CA ASN A 278 16.73 2.17 -4.54
C ASN A 278 16.66 2.26 -3.01
N ILE A 279 16.78 1.12 -2.33
CA ILE A 279 16.65 1.03 -0.87
C ILE A 279 17.92 1.47 -0.14
N GLY A 280 18.99 1.73 -0.88
CA GLY A 280 20.32 1.96 -0.33
C GLY A 280 20.87 0.71 0.36
N VAL A 281 21.53 0.89 1.50
CA VAL A 281 22.19 -0.19 2.24
C VAL A 281 21.67 -0.22 3.67
N GLY A 282 21.38 -1.43 4.16
CA GLY A 282 21.05 -1.68 5.55
C GLY A 282 19.71 -2.39 5.74
N PRO A 283 19.63 -3.40 6.63
CA PRO A 283 18.38 -4.10 6.92
C PRO A 283 17.24 -3.19 7.38
N SER A 284 17.55 -2.11 8.10
CA SER A 284 16.54 -1.15 8.59
C SER A 284 15.79 -0.46 7.44
N ASN A 285 16.48 -0.05 6.37
CA ASN A 285 15.83 0.52 5.20
C ASN A 285 14.99 -0.53 4.48
N ALA A 286 15.54 -1.74 4.30
CA ALA A 286 14.86 -2.85 3.64
C ALA A 286 13.55 -3.22 4.37
N LYS A 287 13.57 -3.30 5.71
CA LYS A 287 12.34 -3.49 6.49
C LYS A 287 11.36 -2.33 6.28
N THR A 288 11.83 -1.09 6.48
CA THR A 288 10.97 0.10 6.44
C THR A 288 10.24 0.25 5.11
N ILE A 289 10.93 0.06 3.97
CA ILE A 289 10.27 0.15 2.66
C ILE A 289 9.27 -0.98 2.45
N CYS A 290 9.58 -2.21 2.89
CA CYS A 290 8.67 -3.35 2.76
C CYS A 290 7.43 -3.17 3.62
N ASP A 291 7.55 -2.67 4.86
CA ASP A 291 6.41 -2.40 5.76
C ASP A 291 5.37 -1.49 5.10
N HIS A 292 5.84 -0.51 4.32
CA HIS A 292 4.97 0.46 3.66
C HIS A 292 4.53 0.02 2.27
N LEU A 293 5.43 -0.56 1.48
CA LEU A 293 5.11 -1.02 0.12
C LEU A 293 4.12 -2.18 0.15
N ALA A 294 4.12 -2.98 1.22
CA ALA A 294 3.17 -4.05 1.42
C ALA A 294 1.73 -3.58 1.19
N VAL A 295 1.29 -2.43 1.71
CA VAL A 295 -0.13 -2.02 1.63
C VAL A 295 -0.62 -1.84 0.17
N THR A 296 0.29 -1.65 -0.78
CA THR A 296 -0.02 -1.55 -2.22
C THR A 296 -0.29 -2.91 -2.89
N ARG A 297 -0.12 -4.01 -2.16
CA ARG A 297 -0.39 -5.40 -2.59
C ARG A 297 0.38 -5.79 -3.86
N PRO A 298 1.71 -5.60 -3.91
CA PRO A 298 2.51 -5.97 -5.09
C PRO A 298 2.41 -7.48 -5.37
N HIS A 299 2.44 -7.85 -6.64
CA HIS A 299 2.43 -9.26 -7.06
C HIS A 299 3.77 -9.94 -6.80
N ALA A 300 4.87 -9.20 -6.96
CA ALA A 300 6.20 -9.67 -6.64
C ALA A 300 7.16 -8.49 -6.39
N TRP A 301 8.11 -8.69 -5.49
CA TRP A 301 9.31 -7.86 -5.39
C TRP A 301 10.57 -8.70 -5.51
N MET A 302 11.63 -8.15 -6.11
CA MET A 302 12.90 -8.84 -6.29
C MET A 302 14.07 -7.97 -5.87
N MET A 303 15.06 -8.56 -5.19
CA MET A 303 16.29 -7.86 -4.82
C MET A 303 17.34 -8.03 -5.93
N ILE A 304 17.65 -6.93 -6.63
CA ILE A 304 18.67 -6.85 -7.67
C ILE A 304 19.78 -5.89 -7.19
N GLY A 305 20.85 -6.46 -6.63
CA GLY A 305 21.94 -5.69 -6.08
C GLY A 305 23.26 -6.44 -6.06
N HIS A 306 24.29 -5.79 -5.52
CA HIS A 306 25.60 -6.42 -5.36
C HIS A 306 25.68 -7.23 -4.06
N CYS A 307 26.54 -8.24 -4.06
CA CYS A 307 26.93 -9.01 -2.88
C CYS A 307 28.42 -9.38 -2.93
N GLY A 308 28.99 -9.78 -1.80
CA GLY A 308 30.34 -10.34 -1.74
C GLY A 308 30.33 -11.84 -2.05
N GLY A 309 31.19 -12.29 -2.97
CA GLY A 309 31.44 -13.71 -3.20
C GLY A 309 32.27 -14.30 -2.06
N LEU A 310 31.83 -15.43 -1.50
CA LEU A 310 32.50 -16.11 -0.37
C LEU A 310 33.25 -17.38 -0.79
N ARG A 311 33.09 -17.81 -2.05
CA ARG A 311 33.74 -19.02 -2.59
C ARG A 311 34.89 -18.62 -3.52
N ALA A 312 36.02 -19.30 -3.39
CA ALA A 312 37.21 -19.04 -4.21
C ALA A 312 36.99 -19.26 -5.72
N SER A 313 35.97 -20.02 -6.11
CA SER A 313 35.60 -20.24 -7.51
C SER A 313 34.77 -19.12 -8.11
N GLN A 314 34.26 -18.17 -7.31
CA GLN A 314 33.45 -17.06 -7.79
C GLN A 314 34.34 -15.95 -8.36
N SER A 315 33.89 -15.35 -9.45
CA SER A 315 34.49 -14.19 -10.10
C SER A 315 33.60 -12.95 -9.95
N ILE A 316 34.20 -11.77 -10.02
CA ILE A 316 33.42 -10.52 -10.08
C ILE A 316 32.58 -10.53 -11.35
N GLY A 317 31.26 -10.36 -11.19
CA GLY A 317 30.28 -10.42 -12.28
C GLY A 317 29.44 -11.70 -12.28
N ASP A 318 29.82 -12.72 -11.50
CA ASP A 318 28.98 -13.90 -11.32
C ASP A 318 27.67 -13.55 -10.59
N TYR A 319 26.58 -14.20 -10.98
CA TYR A 319 25.29 -14.07 -10.32
C TYR A 319 25.15 -15.06 -9.16
N VAL A 320 24.37 -14.67 -8.14
CA VAL A 320 23.99 -15.53 -7.02
C VAL A 320 22.47 -15.56 -6.93
N LEU A 321 21.88 -16.72 -7.24
CA LEU A 321 20.47 -16.98 -6.97
C LEU A 321 20.33 -17.54 -5.55
N ALA A 322 19.78 -16.74 -4.65
CA ALA A 322 19.55 -17.16 -3.27
C ALA A 322 18.43 -18.20 -3.21
N HIS A 323 18.73 -19.36 -2.58
CA HIS A 323 17.76 -20.43 -2.31
C HIS A 323 17.53 -20.63 -0.79
N ALA A 324 18.23 -19.87 0.04
CA ALA A 324 18.13 -19.84 1.50
C ALA A 324 18.80 -18.57 2.03
N TYR A 325 18.51 -18.20 3.28
CA TYR A 325 19.05 -17.01 3.93
C TYR A 325 19.56 -17.38 5.34
N LEU A 326 20.79 -16.97 5.65
CA LEU A 326 21.26 -16.86 7.03
C LEU A 326 20.90 -15.46 7.52
N ARG A 327 19.99 -15.38 8.50
CA ARG A 327 19.37 -14.13 8.96
C ARG A 327 20.16 -13.52 10.11
N ASP A 328 21.30 -12.91 9.78
CA ASP A 328 22.13 -12.12 10.71
C ASP A 328 21.79 -10.61 10.62
N ASP A 329 20.54 -10.29 10.24
CA ASP A 329 20.07 -8.93 10.01
C ASP A 329 19.38 -8.30 11.23
N HIS A 330 18.93 -9.13 12.18
CA HIS A 330 18.35 -8.81 13.50
C HIS A 330 17.06 -7.99 13.52
N VAL A 331 16.75 -7.28 12.44
CA VAL A 331 15.69 -6.27 12.38
C VAL A 331 14.29 -6.88 12.44
N LEU A 332 14.15 -8.17 12.15
CA LEU A 332 12.89 -8.91 12.17
C LEU A 332 12.80 -9.98 13.27
N ASP A 333 13.85 -10.19 14.07
CA ASP A 333 13.94 -11.33 15.01
C ASP A 333 12.77 -11.37 16.01
N ALA A 334 12.25 -10.21 16.42
CA ALA A 334 11.15 -10.11 17.38
C ALA A 334 9.79 -10.56 16.81
N VAL A 335 9.53 -10.30 15.53
CA VAL A 335 8.25 -10.63 14.86
C VAL A 335 8.33 -11.91 14.05
N LEU A 336 9.53 -12.32 13.67
CA LEU A 336 9.82 -13.52 12.90
C LEU A 336 11.12 -14.13 13.45
N PRO A 337 11.06 -15.04 14.42
CA PRO A 337 12.26 -15.63 15.01
C PRO A 337 13.21 -16.26 13.96
N PRO A 338 14.54 -16.21 14.14
CA PRO A 338 15.52 -16.71 13.16
C PRO A 338 15.39 -18.20 12.79
N ASP A 339 14.78 -19.00 13.66
CA ASP A 339 14.54 -20.43 13.46
C ASP A 339 13.32 -20.72 12.57
N ILE A 340 12.47 -19.72 12.30
CA ILE A 340 11.35 -19.87 11.36
C ILE A 340 11.90 -19.93 9.93
N PRO A 341 11.62 -21.02 9.19
CA PRO A 341 12.18 -21.20 7.85
C PRO A 341 11.53 -20.24 6.85
N ILE A 342 12.35 -19.53 6.08
CA ILE A 342 11.92 -18.70 4.96
C ILE A 342 12.15 -19.47 3.65
N PRO A 343 11.11 -20.08 3.06
CA PRO A 343 11.28 -20.89 1.86
C PRO A 343 11.50 -20.01 0.63
N SER A 344 12.13 -20.57 -0.40
CA SER A 344 12.11 -19.97 -1.74
C SER A 344 10.78 -20.22 -2.43
N ILE A 345 10.30 -19.22 -3.19
CA ILE A 345 9.10 -19.34 -4.01
C ILE A 345 9.49 -19.95 -5.37
N ALA A 346 9.00 -21.15 -5.67
CA ALA A 346 9.42 -21.92 -6.83
C ALA A 346 9.15 -21.21 -8.16
N GLU A 347 8.06 -20.45 -8.25
CA GLU A 347 7.66 -19.66 -9.41
C GLU A 347 8.69 -18.55 -9.69
N VAL A 348 9.14 -17.85 -8.64
CA VAL A 348 10.12 -16.77 -8.75
C VAL A 348 11.52 -17.32 -9.03
N GLN A 349 11.89 -18.44 -8.40
CA GLN A 349 13.20 -19.09 -8.66
C GLN A 349 13.34 -19.53 -10.11
N ARG A 350 12.29 -20.14 -10.69
CA ARG A 350 12.28 -20.52 -12.11
C ARG A 350 12.42 -19.29 -13.01
N ALA A 351 11.61 -18.25 -12.75
CA ALA A 351 11.66 -17.02 -13.54
C ALA A 351 13.04 -16.35 -13.53
N LEU A 352 13.73 -16.34 -12.38
CA LEU A 352 15.09 -15.78 -12.26
C LEU A 352 16.18 -16.69 -12.83
N TYR A 353 15.96 -17.99 -12.87
CA TYR A 353 16.91 -18.95 -13.43
C TYR A 353 16.88 -18.97 -14.97
N ASP A 354 15.69 -18.82 -15.56
CA ASP A 354 15.49 -18.82 -17.01
C ASP A 354 15.90 -17.48 -17.67
N ALA A 355 15.93 -16.39 -16.89
CA ALA A 355 16.34 -15.05 -17.32
C ALA A 355 17.85 -14.95 -17.52
#